data_AF-A0A2E7CG15-F1
#
_entry.id   AF-A0A2E7CG15-F1
#
_cell.length_a   1.000
_cell.length_b   1.000
_cell.length_c   1.000
_cell.angle_alpha   90.00
_cell.angle_beta   90.00
_cell.angle_gamma   90.00
#
_symmetry.space_group_name_H-M   'P 1'
#
loop_
_entity.id
_entity.type
_entity.pdbx_description
1 polymer ?
#
loop_
_entity_poly.entity_id
_entity_poly.type
_entity_poly.pdbx_seq_one_letter_code
_entity_poly.pdbx_strand_id
1 'polypeptide(L)'
;MDLRDLAWMVRHLDEPVSAVHLFPDGGLIAGGWDGCVKRWDEQGELLWSASTPDRVMAVTPWGDALALTAGLHVVVLDLAT
;
A
#
# COMPACT_ATOMS: atom_id res chain seq x y z
N MET A 1 22.13 15.77 -3.87
CA MET A 1 21.57 15.12 -2.68
C MET A 1 20.26 14.51 -3.12
N ASP A 2 20.17 13.19 -3.00
CA ASP A 2 18.97 12.43 -3.35
C ASP A 2 18.06 12.34 -2.12
N LEU A 3 16.73 12.38 -2.30
CA LEU A 3 15.81 12.25 -1.16
C LEU A 3 15.99 10.92 -0.42
N ARG A 4 16.42 9.87 -1.15
CA ARG A 4 16.70 8.55 -0.60
C ARG A 4 17.86 8.57 0.39
N ASP A 5 18.77 9.53 0.30
CA ASP A 5 19.89 9.70 1.24
C ASP A 5 19.41 10.11 2.65
N LEU A 6 18.17 10.63 2.77
CA LEU A 6 17.55 11.04 4.03
C LEU A 6 16.52 10.03 4.55
N ALA A 7 16.26 8.96 3.79
CA ALA A 7 15.20 8.02 4.10
C ALA A 7 15.66 6.97 5.12
N TRP A 8 14.85 6.73 6.14
CA TRP A 8 15.03 5.56 7.02
C TRP A 8 14.65 4.26 6.31
N MET A 9 13.77 4.35 5.29
CA MET A 9 13.32 3.24 4.46
C MET A 9 13.00 3.70 3.04
N VAL A 10 13.40 2.88 2.05
CA VAL A 10 12.99 2.98 0.64
C VAL A 10 12.48 1.62 0.17
N ARG A 11 11.31 1.60 -0.49
CA ARG A 11 10.70 0.38 -1.06
C ARG A 11 10.30 0.61 -2.51
N HIS A 12 10.40 -0.43 -3.33
CA HIS A 12 10.02 -0.43 -4.74
C HIS A 12 8.78 -1.32 -4.97
N LEU A 13 7.85 -0.80 -5.76
CA LEU A 13 6.67 -1.55 -6.26
C LEU A 13 6.86 -1.99 -7.72
N ASP A 14 8.07 -1.85 -8.28
CA ASP A 14 8.45 -2.13 -9.68
C ASP A 14 7.72 -1.27 -10.74
N GLU A 15 6.56 -0.71 -10.41
CA GLU A 15 5.76 0.23 -11.19
C GLU A 15 5.41 1.50 -10.37
N PRO A 16 4.89 2.58 -10.99
CA PRO A 16 4.51 3.80 -10.28
C PRO A 16 3.57 3.53 -9.10
N VAL A 17 3.96 4.03 -7.93
CA VAL A 17 3.10 4.05 -6.74
C VAL A 17 1.97 5.06 -6.98
N SER A 18 0.72 4.60 -6.93
CA SER A 18 -0.48 5.44 -7.13
C SER A 18 -1.23 5.74 -5.85
N ALA A 19 -1.12 4.88 -4.83
CA ALA A 19 -1.83 5.05 -3.58
C ALA A 19 -0.98 4.61 -2.39
N VAL A 20 -1.16 5.30 -1.26
CA VAL A 20 -0.51 4.96 0.01
C VAL A 20 -1.46 5.24 1.17
N HIS A 21 -1.46 4.38 2.16
CA HIS A 21 -2.13 4.58 3.44
C HIS A 21 -1.14 4.35 4.58
N LEU A 22 -1.02 5.34 5.47
CA LEU A 22 -0.17 5.27 6.66
C LEU A 22 -1.03 4.94 7.87
N PHE A 23 -0.55 4.02 8.69
CA PHE A 23 -1.25 3.57 9.88
C PHE A 23 -0.72 4.29 11.12
N PRO A 24 -1.54 4.46 12.17
CA PRO A 24 -1.09 5.05 13.43
C PRO A 24 0.04 4.27 14.12
N ASP A 25 0.17 2.97 13.82
CA ASP A 25 1.21 2.08 14.33
C ASP A 25 2.57 2.26 13.61
N GLY A 26 2.66 3.15 12.62
CA GLY A 26 3.90 3.42 11.88
C GLY A 26 4.08 2.58 10.62
N GLY A 27 3.28 1.53 10.41
CA GLY A 27 3.31 0.78 9.16
C GLY A 27 2.64 1.53 8.00
N LEU A 28 2.81 1.03 6.77
CA LEU A 28 2.05 1.51 5.60
C LEU A 28 1.53 0.40 4.66
N ILE A 29 0.53 0.74 3.85
CA ILE A 29 0.16 0.02 2.62
C ILE A 29 0.42 0.91 1.43
N ALA A 30 0.97 0.36 0.35
CA ALA A 30 1.09 1.04 -0.92
C ALA A 30 0.51 0.21 -2.05
N GLY A 31 -0.10 0.88 -3.02
CA GLY A 31 -0.65 0.30 -4.25
C GLY A 31 -0.03 0.91 -5.50
N GLY A 32 0.19 0.08 -6.52
CA GLY A 32 0.83 0.45 -7.79
C GLY A 32 -0.09 0.39 -9.01
N TRP A 33 0.45 0.84 -10.14
CA TRP A 33 -0.24 0.87 -11.44
C TRP A 33 -0.45 -0.52 -12.07
N ASP A 34 0.34 -1.51 -11.68
CA ASP A 34 0.17 -2.91 -12.05
C ASP A 34 -0.84 -3.66 -11.18
N GLY A 35 -1.48 -2.96 -10.24
CA GLY A 35 -2.40 -3.55 -9.28
C GLY A 35 -1.71 -4.23 -8.10
N CYS A 36 -0.38 -4.15 -7.98
CA CYS A 36 0.37 -4.65 -6.83
C CYS A 36 0.02 -3.83 -5.57
N VAL A 37 -0.26 -4.54 -4.47
CA VAL A 37 -0.49 -3.96 -3.14
C VAL A 37 0.47 -4.62 -2.17
N LYS A 38 1.20 -3.82 -1.39
CA LYS A 38 2.16 -4.30 -0.40
C LYS A 38 1.93 -3.63 0.96
N ARG A 39 2.06 -4.39 2.04
CA ARG A 39 2.00 -3.93 3.44
C ARG A 39 3.37 -4.06 4.08
N TRP A 40 3.79 -3.01 4.77
CA TRP A 40 4.96 -3.03 5.64
C TRP A 40 4.60 -2.63 7.06
N ASP A 41 5.32 -3.17 8.04
CA ASP A 41 5.28 -2.72 9.44
C ASP A 41 6.14 -1.45 9.66
N GLU A 42 6.17 -0.99 10.91
CA GLU A 42 6.94 0.20 11.32
C GLU A 42 8.46 0.00 11.28
N GLN A 43 8.93 -1.25 11.34
CA GLN A 43 10.34 -1.61 11.16
C GLN A 43 10.73 -1.67 9.67
N GLY A 44 9.73 -1.64 8.79
CA GLY A 44 9.89 -1.67 7.34
C GLY A 44 9.91 -3.08 6.75
N GLU A 45 9.62 -4.11 7.53
CA GLU A 45 9.53 -5.48 7.04
C GLU A 45 8.25 -5.67 6.21
N LEU A 46 8.36 -6.43 5.12
CA LEU A 46 7.22 -6.72 4.26
C LEU A 46 6.34 -7.77 4.96
N LEU A 47 5.14 -7.39 5.37
CA LEU A 47 4.17 -8.29 5.99
C LEU A 47 3.49 -9.16 4.94
N TRP A 48 3.04 -8.56 3.83
CA TRP A 48 2.44 -9.29 2.72
C TRP A 48 2.43 -8.48 1.41
N SER A 49 2.20 -9.21 0.31
CA SER A 49 1.96 -8.65 -1.03
C SER A 49 0.75 -9.35 -1.66
N ALA A 50 -0.08 -8.58 -2.37
CA ALA A 50 -1.23 -9.06 -3.11
C ALA A 50 -1.35 -8.34 -4.45
N SER A 51 -2.20 -8.84 -5.34
CA SER A 51 -2.48 -8.22 -6.63
C SER A 51 -3.97 -8.01 -6.80
N THR A 52 -4.31 -6.89 -7.42
CA THR A 52 -5.64 -6.58 -7.93
C THR A 52 -5.64 -6.68 -9.46
N PRO A 53 -6.80 -6.83 -10.12
CA PRO A 53 -6.84 -7.02 -11.58
C PRO A 53 -6.41 -5.80 -12.41
N ASP A 54 -6.26 -4.64 -11.78
CA ASP A 54 -5.99 -3.35 -12.44
C ASP A 54 -5.33 -2.39 -11.43
N ARG A 55 -4.88 -1.23 -11.89
CA ARG A 55 -4.22 -0.20 -11.07
C ARG A 55 -5.00 0.16 -9.82
N VAL A 56 -4.30 0.25 -8.69
CA VAL A 56 -4.88 0.73 -7.43
C VAL A 56 -5.00 2.25 -7.50
N MET A 57 -6.21 2.80 -7.48
CA MET A 57 -6.42 4.25 -7.64
C MET A 57 -6.52 4.99 -6.30
N ALA A 58 -7.04 4.33 -5.26
CA ALA A 58 -7.14 4.90 -3.92
C ALA A 58 -7.11 3.79 -2.87
N VAL A 59 -6.64 4.14 -1.67
CA VAL A 59 -6.74 3.32 -0.45
C VAL A 59 -7.25 4.24 0.66
N THR A 60 -8.35 3.87 1.30
CA THR A 60 -8.99 4.68 2.35
C THR A 60 -9.44 3.81 3.52
N PRO A 61 -9.38 4.31 4.76
CA PRO A 61 -9.95 3.61 5.89
C PRO A 61 -11.47 3.46 5.74
N TRP A 62 -11.97 2.31 6.21
CA TRP A 62 -13.38 1.99 6.38
C TRP A 62 -13.53 1.25 7.71
N GLY A 63 -13.83 1.96 8.79
CA GLY A 63 -13.88 1.33 10.13
C GLY A 63 -12.55 0.65 10.47
N ASP A 64 -12.61 -0.64 10.80
CA ASP A 64 -11.44 -1.49 11.10
C ASP A 64 -10.83 -2.15 9.83
N ALA A 65 -11.24 -1.71 8.65
CA ALA A 65 -10.84 -2.23 7.35
C ALA A 65 -10.26 -1.12 6.45
N LEU A 66 -9.76 -1.51 5.28
CA LEU A 66 -9.42 -0.59 4.20
C LEU A 66 -10.23 -0.87 2.95
N ALA A 67 -10.74 0.19 2.32
CA ALA A 67 -11.34 0.12 1.00
C ALA A 67 -10.35 0.59 -0.07
N LEU A 68 -10.27 -0.13 -1.18
CA LEU A 68 -9.42 0.14 -2.33
C LEU A 68 -10.22 0.13 -3.60
N THR A 69 -9.85 0.96 -4.56
CA THR A 69 -10.40 0.93 -5.92
C THR A 69 -9.36 0.41 -6.91
N ALA A 70 -9.74 -0.55 -7.74
CA ALA A 70 -8.89 -1.15 -8.78
C ALA A 70 -9.70 -1.39 -10.06
N GLY A 71 -9.49 -0.55 -11.07
CA GLY A 71 -10.28 -0.59 -12.31
C GLY A 71 -11.77 -0.42 -12.05
N LEU A 72 -12.56 -1.47 -12.30
CA LEU A 72 -14.01 -1.52 -12.05
C LEU A 72 -14.38 -2.09 -10.67
N HIS A 73 -13.40 -2.45 -9.83
CA HIS A 73 -13.62 -3.13 -8.57
C HIS A 73 -13.41 -2.20 -7.36
N VAL A 74 -14.21 -2.43 -6.31
CA VAL A 74 -13.97 -1.96 -4.95
C VAL A 74 -13.65 -3.18 -4.09
N VAL A 75 -12.50 -3.18 -3.44
CA VAL A 75 -12.05 -4.25 -2.55
C VAL A 75 -12.02 -3.72 -1.12
N VAL A 76 -12.57 -4.48 -0.17
CA VAL A 76 -12.45 -4.16 1.26
C VAL A 76 -11.55 -5.22 1.89
N LEU A 77 -10.43 -4.79 2.46
CA LEU A 77 -9.46 -5.63 3.15
C LEU A 77 -9.68 -5.52 4.65
N ASP A 78 -9.87 -6.67 5.30
CA ASP A 78 -9.77 -6.75 6.75
C ASP A 78 -8.29 -6.61 7.15
N LEU A 79 -8.02 -5.79 8.15
CA LEU A 79 -6.67 -5.58 8.68
C LEU A 79 -6.30 -6.59 9.77
N ALA A 80 -7.27 -7.37 10.25
CA ALA A 80 -7.09 -8.36 11.31
C ALA A 80 -6.63 -9.74 10.81
N THR A 81 -6.44 -9.93 9.49
CA THR A 81 -6.06 -11.22 8.88
C THR A 81 -5.00 -11.10 7.80
#